data_AF-R1FKG6-F1
#
_entry.id   AF-R1FKG6-F1
#
_cell.length_a   1.000
_cell.length_b   1.000
_cell.length_c   1.000
_cell.angle_alpha   90.00
_cell.angle_beta   90.00
_cell.angle_gamma   90.00
#
_symmetry.space_group_name_H-M   'P 1'
#
loop_
_entity.id
_entity.type
_entity.pdbx_description
1 polymer ?
#
loop_
_entity_poly.entity_id
_entity_poly.type
_entity_poly.pdbx_seq_one_letter_code
_entity_poly.pdbx_strand_id
1 'polypeptide(L)'
;MPRLLAARRHQADALLVDGLLERGAPERFVGPTVAQINRDSQLPSQEHSLESWRAYNYPHVTTVYWSLYRSARYASPPLARRRPWQWYLRRAHATALAVWRWGGDPWTKKQGNGVGTAQWGLMVGSVFELVLSDLRREGWAEEAASLQEATEKRMAVWLSMPFPYGSTHSPGLDGGQHRAGSEFSWDSTGHEEISTWLLAFGKEAEAAQVKDAITAYAYCGSARRWWDFTINGATVRGNERVFHHYAAALNSVPLYDHALRDPTNGWLWRLAHCAGGGSLTNVRRDGSASMGMHADPEVLALDDYSADFGVGFYGHWRNAGAYYVCAAAGSLGLACLGCDAALHRPAGAPPSDCPPAGAAEVSPRDAFGRRAYLWPLALLLSCEGGRFSRLRLEWVEGRLGTLRLALLPAFAGASHALLSLTADGTVARGSRRARVRCERPAPCNVGATSFGGEAAGWLNISLAGAAEVELVVALERGECHLYHFGVLSSLV
;
A
#
# COMPACT_ATOMS: atom_id res chain seq x y z
N MET A 1 25.77 -24.87 44.19
CA MET A 1 25.59 -23.48 43.69
C MET A 1 25.16 -23.43 42.21
N PRO A 2 23.90 -23.78 41.85
CA PRO A 2 23.35 -23.33 40.55
C PRO A 2 22.00 -22.61 40.66
N ARG A 3 21.57 -22.18 41.86
CA ARG A 3 20.28 -21.48 42.06
C ARG A 3 20.37 -19.96 42.26
N LEU A 4 21.56 -19.36 42.25
CA LEU A 4 21.76 -17.91 42.43
C LEU A 4 22.02 -17.13 41.13
N LEU A 5 22.19 -17.80 39.99
CA LEU A 5 22.37 -17.16 38.67
C LEU A 5 21.05 -16.94 37.90
N ALA A 6 19.98 -17.65 38.25
CA ALA A 6 18.67 -17.49 37.63
C ALA A 6 17.90 -16.26 38.18
N ALA A 7 18.09 -15.93 39.46
CA ALA A 7 17.39 -14.81 40.10
C ALA A 7 17.93 -13.43 39.66
N ARG A 8 19.22 -13.33 39.27
CA ARG A 8 19.81 -12.08 38.78
C ARG A 8 19.52 -11.77 37.30
N ARG A 9 19.05 -12.75 36.51
CA ARG A 9 18.57 -12.50 35.13
C ARG A 9 17.17 -11.88 35.13
N HIS A 10 16.29 -12.28 36.05
CA HIS A 10 14.94 -11.73 36.13
C HIS A 10 14.84 -10.32 36.72
N GLN A 11 15.83 -9.84 37.49
CA GLN A 11 15.87 -8.46 37.98
C GLN A 11 16.63 -7.48 37.05
N ALA A 12 17.54 -7.97 36.20
CA ALA A 12 18.22 -7.15 35.20
C ALA A 12 17.33 -6.83 33.98
N ASP A 13 16.41 -7.74 33.63
CA ASP A 13 15.46 -7.53 32.54
C ASP A 13 14.33 -6.55 32.90
N ALA A 14 14.01 -6.37 34.18
CA ALA A 14 12.99 -5.41 34.62
C ALA A 14 13.51 -3.96 34.69
N LEU A 15 14.79 -3.77 35.06
CA LEU A 15 15.40 -2.43 35.18
C LEU A 15 15.85 -1.83 33.84
N LEU A 16 15.91 -2.63 32.77
CA LEU A 16 16.12 -2.14 31.40
C LEU A 16 14.83 -1.60 30.79
N VAL A 17 13.64 -2.01 31.26
CA VAL A 17 12.35 -1.66 30.65
C VAL A 17 11.89 -0.26 31.04
N ASP A 18 12.14 0.18 32.28
CA ASP A 18 11.70 1.52 32.73
C ASP A 18 12.66 2.64 32.28
N GLY A 19 13.96 2.37 32.14
CA GLY A 19 14.95 3.33 31.62
C GLY A 19 14.98 3.51 30.09
N LEU A 20 14.16 2.73 29.36
CA LEU A 20 14.06 2.74 27.89
C LEU A 20 12.90 3.61 27.36
N LEU A 21 12.02 4.10 28.24
CA LEU A 21 10.92 5.00 27.89
C LEU A 21 11.36 6.48 27.84
N GLU A 22 12.38 6.87 28.60
CA GLU A 22 12.93 8.25 28.58
C GLU A 22 13.87 8.53 27.41
N ARG A 23 14.24 7.51 26.61
CA ARG A 23 15.21 7.64 25.52
C ARG A 23 14.66 7.53 24.11
N GLY A 24 13.34 7.67 23.90
CA GLY A 24 12.70 8.16 22.67
C GLY A 24 13.16 7.62 21.30
N ALA A 25 13.92 6.54 21.28
CA ALA A 25 14.51 5.94 20.09
C ALA A 25 13.79 4.62 19.86
N PRO A 26 13.36 4.32 18.61
CA PRO A 26 12.91 2.98 18.31
C PRO A 26 14.04 2.01 18.72
N GLU A 27 13.74 0.89 19.40
CA GLU A 27 14.72 -0.17 19.71
C GLU A 27 15.71 -0.28 18.56
N ARG A 28 17.00 -0.26 18.91
CA ARG A 28 18.16 -0.33 18.00
C ARG A 28 18.06 -1.54 17.08
N PHE A 29 17.27 -1.39 16.03
CA PHE A 29 17.11 -2.29 14.92
C PHE A 29 16.78 -1.43 13.69
N VAL A 30 17.80 -0.71 13.23
CA VAL A 30 17.84 -0.27 11.83
C VAL A 30 18.49 -1.44 11.09
N GLY A 31 17.70 -2.41 10.66
CA GLY A 31 18.24 -3.50 9.84
C GLY A 31 19.00 -2.92 8.64
N PRO A 32 20.10 -3.55 8.20
CA PRO A 32 20.83 -3.06 7.04
C PRO A 32 19.93 -3.01 5.80
N THR A 33 20.04 -1.96 4.99
CA THR A 33 19.45 -1.95 3.65
C THR A 33 20.49 -2.27 2.59
N VAL A 34 19.95 -2.83 1.50
CA VAL A 34 20.61 -3.38 0.32
C VAL A 34 21.47 -2.39 -0.46
N ALA A 35 21.28 -1.08 -0.26
CA ALA A 35 21.84 -0.04 -1.14
C ALA A 35 23.36 0.22 -1.02
N GLN A 36 24.10 -0.64 -0.31
CA GLN A 36 25.56 -0.52 -0.19
C GLN A 36 26.25 -1.89 -0.15
N ILE A 37 25.72 -2.88 -0.89
CA ILE A 37 26.45 -4.12 -1.15
C ILE A 37 27.47 -3.82 -2.26
N ASN A 38 28.56 -3.13 -1.90
CA ASN A 38 29.68 -2.96 -2.81
C ASN A 38 30.37 -4.31 -3.01
N ARG A 39 30.92 -4.50 -4.22
CA ARG A 39 31.41 -5.77 -4.78
C ARG A 39 32.52 -6.49 -3.97
N ASP A 40 32.99 -5.89 -2.87
CA ASP A 40 34.02 -6.43 -1.97
C ASP A 40 33.59 -6.53 -0.48
N SER A 41 32.38 -6.12 -0.10
CA SER A 41 31.97 -6.07 1.31
C SER A 41 31.20 -7.31 1.75
N GLN A 42 31.76 -7.99 2.75
CA GLN A 42 31.07 -8.77 3.77
C GLN A 42 29.72 -8.13 4.13
N LEU A 43 28.76 -8.94 4.59
CA LEU A 43 27.53 -8.49 5.26
C LEU A 43 27.77 -7.16 6.00
N PRO A 44 26.91 -6.15 5.84
CA PRO A 44 27.12 -4.83 6.43
C PRO A 44 27.52 -4.97 7.90
N SER A 45 28.59 -4.28 8.30
CA SER A 45 29.09 -4.38 9.67
C SER A 45 27.96 -4.09 10.65
N GLN A 46 28.05 -4.68 11.85
CA GLN A 46 27.11 -4.37 12.92
C GLN A 46 27.00 -2.85 13.13
N GLU A 47 28.10 -2.13 12.97
CA GLU A 47 28.15 -0.66 13.05
C GLU A 47 27.32 0.03 11.97
N HIS A 48 27.41 -0.38 10.70
CA HIS A 48 26.55 0.15 9.63
C HIS A 48 25.07 -0.12 9.88
N SER A 49 24.73 -1.27 10.46
CA SER A 49 23.36 -1.62 10.86
C SER A 49 22.87 -0.84 12.10
N LEU A 50 23.68 0.05 12.66
CA LEU A 50 23.27 0.91 13.78
C LEU A 50 23.12 2.38 13.36
N GLU A 51 23.46 2.73 12.12
CA GLU A 51 23.33 4.10 11.63
C GLU A 51 21.86 4.49 11.42
N SER A 52 21.47 5.66 11.94
CA SER A 52 20.10 6.18 11.88
C SER A 52 19.93 7.36 10.91
N TRP A 53 21.00 7.86 10.30
CA TRP A 53 20.95 9.10 9.51
C TRP A 53 20.18 8.94 8.20
N ARG A 54 20.03 7.73 7.66
CA ARG A 54 19.40 7.51 6.36
C ARG A 54 17.88 7.45 6.49
N ALA A 55 17.20 8.54 6.12
CA ALA A 55 15.74 8.63 6.22
C ALA A 55 15.01 7.54 5.41
N TYR A 56 15.57 7.13 4.27
CA TYR A 56 15.02 6.07 3.41
C TYR A 56 14.91 4.69 4.08
N ASN A 57 15.60 4.43 5.20
CA ASN A 57 15.50 3.14 5.91
C ASN A 57 14.21 3.02 6.73
N TYR A 58 13.67 4.13 7.21
CA TYR A 58 12.55 4.14 8.14
C TYR A 58 11.23 3.61 7.56
N PRO A 59 10.80 3.97 6.33
CA PRO A 59 9.58 3.41 5.73
C PRO A 59 9.59 1.87 5.69
N HIS A 60 10.75 1.26 5.39
CA HIS A 60 10.88 -0.20 5.32
C HIS A 60 10.66 -0.85 6.68
N VAL A 61 11.30 -0.33 7.73
CA VAL A 61 11.15 -0.85 9.09
C VAL A 61 9.73 -0.60 9.60
N THR A 62 9.14 0.56 9.30
CA THR A 62 7.73 0.85 9.58
C THR A 62 6.81 -0.17 8.91
N THR A 63 7.07 -0.52 7.65
CA THR A 63 6.29 -1.53 6.90
C THR A 63 6.34 -2.90 7.55
N VAL A 64 7.49 -3.31 8.08
CA VAL A 64 7.63 -4.57 8.83
C VAL A 64 6.77 -4.54 10.09
N TYR A 65 6.88 -3.49 10.92
CA TYR A 65 6.08 -3.38 12.13
C TYR A 65 4.58 -3.29 11.84
N TRP A 66 4.19 -2.51 10.84
CA TRP A 66 2.79 -2.38 10.44
C TRP A 66 2.24 -3.72 9.92
N SER A 67 3.02 -4.46 9.12
CA SER A 67 2.63 -5.79 8.63
C SER A 67 2.46 -6.81 9.76
N LEU A 68 3.33 -6.77 10.78
CA LEU A 68 3.19 -7.59 12.00
C LEU A 68 1.97 -7.18 12.82
N TYR A 69 1.65 -5.88 12.90
CA TYR A 69 0.41 -5.40 13.50
C TYR A 69 -0.82 -5.99 12.78
N ARG A 70 -0.92 -5.84 11.45
CA ARG A 70 -2.04 -6.39 10.66
C ARG A 70 -2.18 -7.89 10.88
N SER A 71 -1.06 -8.62 10.85
CA SER A 71 -0.99 -10.08 11.03
C SER A 71 -1.34 -10.53 12.45
N ALA A 72 -1.09 -9.71 13.46
CA ALA A 72 -1.48 -10.01 14.85
C ALA A 72 -2.94 -9.61 15.15
N ARG A 73 -3.43 -8.55 14.50
CA ARG A 73 -4.74 -7.93 14.77
C ARG A 73 -5.89 -8.58 14.01
N TYR A 74 -5.65 -8.97 12.76
CA TYR A 74 -6.72 -9.35 11.82
C TYR A 74 -6.65 -10.80 11.35
N ALA A 75 -5.58 -11.53 11.66
CA ALA A 75 -5.52 -12.97 11.44
C ALA A 75 -6.06 -13.71 12.67
N SER A 76 -6.89 -14.73 12.44
CA SER A 76 -7.38 -15.61 13.50
C SER A 76 -7.20 -17.08 13.11
N PRO A 77 -6.33 -17.86 13.78
CA PRO A 77 -5.49 -17.42 14.89
C PRO A 77 -4.43 -16.38 14.46
N PRO A 78 -3.92 -15.53 15.39
CA PRO A 78 -2.89 -14.56 15.07
C PRO A 78 -1.63 -15.22 14.48
N LEU A 79 -1.14 -14.69 13.36
CA LEU A 79 0.08 -15.18 12.72
C LEU A 79 1.33 -14.65 13.45
N ALA A 80 1.29 -13.40 13.91
CA ALA A 80 2.34 -12.80 14.72
C ALA A 80 1.98 -12.88 16.22
N ARG A 81 2.71 -13.69 17.00
CA ARG A 81 2.37 -14.03 18.39
C ARG A 81 3.39 -13.60 19.45
N ARG A 82 4.57 -13.13 19.04
CA ARG A 82 5.68 -12.80 19.97
C ARG A 82 5.38 -11.60 20.87
N ARG A 83 4.57 -10.66 20.40
CA ARG A 83 4.10 -9.45 21.09
C ARG A 83 2.62 -9.22 20.73
N PRO A 84 1.84 -8.53 21.58
CA PRO A 84 0.45 -8.16 21.24
C PRO A 84 0.43 -7.17 20.08
N TRP A 85 -0.69 -7.11 19.34
CA TRP A 85 -0.80 -6.28 18.14
C TRP A 85 -0.56 -4.79 18.42
N GLN A 86 -0.97 -4.29 19.59
CA GLN A 86 -0.79 -2.90 20.01
C GLN A 86 0.70 -2.55 20.04
N TRP A 87 1.54 -3.49 20.48
CA TRP A 87 2.98 -3.27 20.50
C TRP A 87 3.49 -2.99 19.08
N TYR A 88 3.13 -3.81 18.10
CA TYR A 88 3.56 -3.62 16.72
C TYR A 88 3.08 -2.29 16.11
N LEU A 89 1.82 -1.89 16.35
CA LEU A 89 1.30 -0.60 15.85
C LEU A 89 2.04 0.58 16.48
N ARG A 90 2.32 0.52 17.78
CA ARG A 90 3.13 1.54 18.48
C ARG A 90 4.55 1.63 17.91
N ARG A 91 5.16 0.50 17.55
CA ARG A 91 6.49 0.47 16.92
C ARG A 91 6.45 1.05 15.51
N ALA A 92 5.41 0.77 14.73
CA ALA A 92 5.23 1.35 13.40
C ALA A 92 5.10 2.88 13.48
N HIS A 93 4.24 3.39 14.38
CA HIS A 93 4.10 4.82 14.65
C HIS A 93 5.41 5.48 15.11
N ALA A 94 6.06 4.93 16.13
CA ALA A 94 7.29 5.48 16.67
C ALA A 94 8.41 5.51 15.62
N THR A 95 8.48 4.50 14.74
CA THR A 95 9.45 4.45 13.65
C THR A 95 9.13 5.47 12.55
N ALA A 96 7.86 5.66 12.21
CA ALA A 96 7.44 6.69 11.27
C ALA A 96 7.80 8.10 11.77
N LEU A 97 7.53 8.41 13.05
CA LEU A 97 7.93 9.68 13.65
C LEU A 97 9.44 9.87 13.77
N ALA A 98 10.18 8.78 13.93
CA ALA A 98 11.63 8.82 14.06
C ALA A 98 12.33 9.36 12.80
N VAL A 99 11.70 9.28 11.62
CA VAL A 99 12.18 9.90 10.38
C VAL A 99 12.55 11.37 10.60
N TRP A 100 11.61 12.15 11.17
CA TRP A 100 11.80 13.58 11.35
C TRP A 100 12.88 13.91 12.40
N ARG A 101 12.99 13.06 13.42
CA ARG A 101 13.88 13.28 14.58
C ARG A 101 15.32 12.81 14.35
N TRP A 102 15.50 11.76 13.56
CA TRP A 102 16.78 11.05 13.43
C TRP A 102 17.24 10.89 11.99
N GLY A 103 16.32 10.96 11.03
CA GLY A 103 16.68 11.07 9.63
C GLY A 103 17.48 12.34 9.37
N GLY A 104 18.36 12.25 8.39
CA GLY A 104 19.40 13.23 8.19
C GLY A 104 19.89 13.33 6.75
N ASP A 105 21.02 13.99 6.62
CA ASP A 105 21.69 14.27 5.36
C ASP A 105 22.74 13.18 5.05
N PRO A 106 22.59 12.42 3.95
CA PRO A 106 23.52 11.36 3.55
C PRO A 106 24.98 11.78 3.39
N TRP A 107 25.24 13.04 3.09
CA TRP A 107 26.57 13.54 2.76
C TRP A 107 27.28 14.06 4.00
N THR A 108 26.55 14.71 4.89
CA THR A 108 27.09 15.33 6.11
C THR A 108 26.80 14.53 7.38
N LYS A 109 25.97 13.48 7.30
CA LYS A 109 25.43 12.68 8.42
C LYS A 109 24.73 13.51 9.52
N LYS A 110 24.40 14.78 9.26
CA LYS A 110 23.65 15.63 10.20
C LYS A 110 22.21 15.13 10.31
N GLN A 111 21.69 15.03 11.52
CA GLN A 111 20.38 14.44 11.82
C GLN A 111 19.42 15.44 12.47
N GLY A 112 18.13 15.15 12.31
CA GLY A 112 17.05 15.73 13.09
C GLY A 112 16.42 16.99 12.52
N ASN A 113 15.23 17.30 13.02
CA ASN A 113 14.40 18.45 12.61
C ASN A 113 14.18 18.55 11.09
N GLY A 114 13.98 17.41 10.42
CA GLY A 114 13.74 17.38 8.98
C GLY A 114 14.98 17.66 8.11
N VAL A 115 16.19 17.63 8.68
CA VAL A 115 17.43 17.82 7.92
C VAL A 115 17.60 16.77 6.83
N GLY A 116 18.16 17.19 5.69
CA GLY A 116 18.57 16.30 4.62
C GLY A 116 17.38 15.55 4.03
N THR A 117 17.51 14.22 3.93
CA THR A 117 16.51 13.35 3.28
C THR A 117 15.19 13.22 4.05
N ALA A 118 15.16 13.59 5.34
CA ALA A 118 13.96 13.46 6.17
C ALA A 118 12.80 14.38 5.75
N GLN A 119 13.07 15.51 5.08
CA GLN A 119 12.03 16.42 4.57
C GLN A 119 11.51 16.05 3.17
N TRP A 120 12.18 15.13 2.47
CA TRP A 120 11.86 14.77 1.08
C TRP A 120 10.91 13.58 0.99
N GLY A 121 10.43 13.27 -0.21
CA GLY A 121 9.68 12.05 -0.46
C GLY A 121 10.59 10.82 -0.35
N LEU A 122 10.09 9.77 0.29
CA LEU A 122 10.80 8.53 0.59
C LEU A 122 10.17 7.34 -0.15
N MET A 123 11.00 6.39 -0.56
CA MET A 123 10.53 5.10 -1.08
C MET A 123 9.73 4.34 -0.03
N VAL A 124 8.59 3.78 -0.44
CA VAL A 124 7.66 3.06 0.47
C VAL A 124 7.04 4.02 1.52
N GLY A 125 7.21 5.33 1.36
CA GLY A 125 6.72 6.33 2.33
C GLY A 125 5.20 6.40 2.42
N SER A 126 4.44 5.92 1.43
CA SER A 126 2.98 5.79 1.55
C SER A 126 2.54 4.89 2.72
N VAL A 127 3.43 4.05 3.26
CA VAL A 127 3.13 3.24 4.45
C VAL A 127 2.80 4.11 5.66
N PHE A 128 3.32 5.34 5.73
CA PHE A 128 3.00 6.25 6.83
C PHE A 128 1.53 6.67 6.81
N GLU A 129 0.91 6.77 5.63
CA GLU A 129 -0.53 6.99 5.50
C GLU A 129 -1.31 5.77 5.99
N LEU A 130 -0.89 4.55 5.63
CA LEU A 130 -1.51 3.31 6.13
C LEU A 130 -1.45 3.21 7.67
N VAL A 131 -0.31 3.60 8.26
CA VAL A 131 -0.15 3.69 9.72
C VAL A 131 -1.09 4.74 10.31
N LEU A 132 -1.16 5.94 9.73
CA LEU A 132 -2.07 6.99 10.20
C LEU A 132 -3.54 6.52 10.16
N SER A 133 -3.94 5.89 9.07
CA SER A 133 -5.28 5.36 8.87
C SER A 133 -5.64 4.29 9.92
N ASP A 134 -4.71 3.39 10.23
CA ASP A 134 -4.95 2.38 11.28
C ASP A 134 -4.83 2.94 12.72
N LEU A 135 -4.01 3.96 12.97
CA LEU A 135 -4.02 4.68 14.26
C LEU A 135 -5.39 5.31 14.53
N ARG A 136 -5.96 5.96 13.51
CA ARG A 136 -7.33 6.53 13.59
C ARG A 136 -8.37 5.43 13.80
N ARG A 137 -8.27 4.32 13.05
CA ARG A 137 -9.17 3.16 13.16
C ARG A 137 -9.18 2.56 14.57
N GLU A 138 -8.02 2.43 15.20
CA GLU A 138 -7.88 1.87 16.55
C GLU A 138 -8.12 2.90 17.67
N GLY A 139 -8.46 4.15 17.33
CA GLY A 139 -8.79 5.21 18.28
C GLY A 139 -7.58 5.87 18.97
N TRP A 140 -6.38 5.75 18.41
CA TRP A 140 -5.13 6.29 18.96
C TRP A 140 -4.94 7.74 18.51
N ALA A 141 -5.79 8.63 19.03
CA ALA A 141 -5.92 10.01 18.56
C ALA A 141 -4.65 10.85 18.72
N GLU A 142 -3.92 10.70 19.82
CA GLU A 142 -2.68 11.43 20.08
C GLU A 142 -1.55 10.99 19.13
N GLU A 143 -1.40 9.68 18.94
CA GLU A 143 -0.44 9.11 18.01
C GLU A 143 -0.76 9.49 16.55
N ALA A 144 -2.05 9.47 16.17
CA ALA A 144 -2.50 9.92 14.86
C ALA A 144 -2.18 11.42 14.65
N ALA A 145 -2.49 12.27 15.62
CA ALA A 145 -2.24 13.71 15.54
C ALA A 145 -0.74 14.02 15.40
N SER A 146 0.12 13.34 16.17
CA SER A 146 1.57 13.54 16.08
C SER A 146 2.16 13.12 14.74
N LEU A 147 1.70 12.00 14.15
CA LEU A 147 2.15 11.55 12.83
C LEU A 147 1.67 12.48 11.72
N GLN A 148 0.44 12.96 11.82
CA GLN A 148 -0.11 13.97 10.92
C GLN A 148 0.71 15.26 10.97
N GLU A 149 1.00 15.80 12.16
CA GLU A 149 1.80 17.02 12.31
C GLU A 149 3.20 16.88 11.68
N ALA A 150 3.87 15.75 11.90
CA ALA A 150 5.17 15.48 11.30
C ALA A 150 5.11 15.42 9.77
N THR A 151 4.03 14.89 9.23
CA THR A 151 3.80 14.79 7.78
C THR A 151 3.47 16.15 7.17
N GLU A 152 2.63 16.95 7.82
CA GLU A 152 2.29 18.30 7.37
C GLU A 152 3.54 19.19 7.26
N LYS A 153 4.50 19.04 8.18
CA LYS A 153 5.81 19.69 8.10
C LYS A 153 6.60 19.31 6.84
N ARG A 154 6.60 18.02 6.46
CA ARG A 154 7.24 17.53 5.23
C ARG A 154 6.50 18.01 3.98
N MET A 155 5.17 17.95 4.00
CA MET A 155 4.32 18.41 2.91
C MET A 155 4.45 19.92 2.66
N ALA A 156 4.62 20.73 3.71
CA ALA A 156 4.90 22.16 3.55
C ALA A 156 6.19 22.42 2.75
N VAL A 157 7.21 21.56 2.91
CA VAL A 157 8.41 21.62 2.09
C VAL A 157 8.08 21.28 0.63
N TRP A 158 7.34 20.18 0.39
CA TRP A 158 6.95 19.78 -0.97
C TRP A 158 6.15 20.84 -1.72
N LEU A 159 5.15 21.43 -1.04
CA LEU A 159 4.30 22.47 -1.60
C LEU A 159 5.03 23.80 -1.85
N SER A 160 6.19 24.02 -1.21
CA SER A 160 7.02 25.20 -1.47
C SER A 160 7.87 25.09 -2.73
N MET A 161 7.97 23.89 -3.33
CA MET A 161 8.77 23.64 -4.52
C MET A 161 7.95 23.91 -5.80
N PRO A 162 8.59 24.32 -6.91
CA PRO A 162 7.92 24.45 -8.20
C PRO A 162 7.26 23.16 -8.69
N PHE A 163 7.89 22.02 -8.35
CA PHE A 163 7.34 20.67 -8.53
C PHE A 163 7.46 19.95 -7.18
N PRO A 164 6.38 19.37 -6.63
CA PRO A 164 6.39 18.81 -5.27
C PRO A 164 7.30 17.59 -5.11
N TYR A 165 7.75 17.00 -6.23
CA TYR A 165 8.67 15.87 -6.34
C TYR A 165 10.06 16.23 -6.84
N GLY A 166 10.31 17.51 -7.18
CA GLY A 166 11.50 17.92 -7.91
C GLY A 166 12.76 17.85 -7.05
N SER A 167 13.72 17.03 -7.45
CA SER A 167 15.09 17.00 -6.93
C SER A 167 15.98 18.05 -7.60
N THR A 168 16.74 18.81 -6.81
CA THR A 168 17.72 19.76 -7.31
C THR A 168 18.98 19.67 -6.44
N HIS A 169 19.80 18.67 -6.71
CA HIS A 169 21.22 18.68 -6.32
C HIS A 169 22.09 18.92 -7.57
N SER A 170 21.58 19.74 -8.49
CA SER A 170 22.43 20.38 -9.48
C SER A 170 22.50 21.86 -9.09
N PRO A 171 23.70 22.46 -9.01
CA PRO A 171 23.82 23.89 -9.20
C PRO A 171 23.05 24.22 -10.48
N GLY A 172 22.18 25.22 -10.45
CA GLY A 172 21.68 25.77 -11.69
C GLY A 172 22.88 26.17 -12.56
N LEU A 173 22.67 26.26 -13.87
CA LEU A 173 23.65 26.93 -14.77
C LEU A 173 23.95 28.38 -14.33
N ASP A 174 23.21 28.91 -13.35
CA ASP A 174 23.34 30.20 -12.69
C ASP A 174 24.09 30.18 -11.34
N GLY A 175 24.54 29.03 -10.84
CA GLY A 175 25.25 28.91 -9.56
C GLY A 175 24.38 28.96 -8.30
N GLY A 176 23.05 28.85 -8.42
CA GLY A 176 22.15 28.81 -7.27
C GLY A 176 22.16 27.48 -6.51
N GLN A 177 22.09 27.54 -5.17
CA GLN A 177 21.74 26.38 -4.33
C GLN A 177 20.26 26.06 -4.50
N HIS A 178 19.96 25.04 -5.29
CA HIS A 178 18.59 24.54 -5.40
C HIS A 178 18.32 23.45 -4.34
N ARG A 179 17.05 23.36 -3.89
CA ARG A 179 16.56 22.49 -2.80
C ARG A 179 15.98 21.18 -3.35
N ALA A 180 16.47 20.01 -2.94
CA ALA A 180 16.17 18.74 -3.61
C ALA A 180 15.05 17.88 -3.04
N GLY A 181 13.93 17.69 -3.74
CA GLY A 181 12.83 16.78 -3.41
C GLY A 181 13.05 15.26 -3.45
N SER A 182 14.24 14.75 -3.82
CA SER A 182 14.60 13.31 -3.80
C SER A 182 16.14 13.13 -3.83
N GLU A 183 16.66 11.91 -3.59
CA GLU A 183 18.09 11.58 -3.44
C GLU A 183 18.99 12.08 -4.60
N PHE A 184 18.46 12.14 -5.84
CA PHE A 184 19.18 12.62 -7.03
C PHE A 184 18.30 13.45 -7.98
N SER A 185 18.89 14.33 -8.79
CA SER A 185 18.24 15.34 -9.66
C SER A 185 17.23 14.83 -10.74
N TRP A 186 17.11 13.51 -10.94
CA TRP A 186 16.14 12.87 -11.85
C TRP A 186 15.45 11.65 -11.22
N ASP A 187 15.36 11.67 -9.90
CA ASP A 187 14.94 10.53 -9.10
C ASP A 187 13.43 10.50 -8.84
N SER A 188 12.81 9.33 -9.06
CA SER A 188 11.40 9.07 -8.83
C SER A 188 11.12 8.37 -7.49
N THR A 189 12.11 8.29 -6.59
CA THR A 189 12.03 7.50 -5.34
C THR A 189 10.91 7.97 -4.41
N GLY A 190 10.63 9.28 -4.36
CA GLY A 190 9.62 9.85 -3.46
C GLY A 190 8.22 10.06 -4.06
N HIS A 191 8.02 9.79 -5.37
CA HIS A 191 6.75 10.10 -6.06
C HIS A 191 5.52 9.46 -5.40
N GLU A 192 5.69 8.20 -4.98
CA GLU A 192 4.64 7.42 -4.34
C GLU A 192 4.14 8.11 -3.06
N GLU A 193 5.05 8.42 -2.14
CA GLU A 193 4.70 9.02 -0.87
C GLU A 193 4.08 10.40 -1.05
N ILE A 194 4.72 11.24 -1.87
CA ILE A 194 4.30 12.62 -2.10
C ILE A 194 2.88 12.62 -2.68
N SER A 195 2.62 11.81 -3.70
CA SER A 195 1.28 11.74 -4.30
C SER A 195 0.24 11.19 -3.32
N THR A 196 0.54 10.12 -2.57
CA THR A 196 -0.39 9.57 -1.57
C THR A 196 -0.79 10.62 -0.54
N TRP A 197 0.16 11.37 0.02
CA TRP A 197 -0.14 12.39 1.02
C TRP A 197 -0.85 13.61 0.45
N LEU A 198 -0.41 14.10 -0.72
CA LEU A 198 -1.09 15.23 -1.38
C LEU A 198 -2.56 14.88 -1.65
N LEU A 199 -2.85 13.67 -2.13
CA LEU A 199 -4.23 13.19 -2.32
C LEU A 199 -4.99 13.04 -0.99
N ALA A 200 -4.35 12.51 0.06
CA ALA A 200 -4.97 12.36 1.37
C ALA A 200 -5.33 13.72 2.03
N PHE A 201 -4.65 14.80 1.66
CA PHE A 201 -4.86 16.16 2.18
C PHE A 201 -5.49 17.12 1.17
N GLY A 202 -6.15 16.60 0.12
CA GLY A 202 -6.93 17.39 -0.83
C GLY A 202 -6.11 18.29 -1.75
N LYS A 203 -4.81 18.04 -1.92
CA LYS A 203 -3.90 18.75 -2.82
C LYS A 203 -3.86 18.09 -4.20
N GLU A 204 -5.04 17.99 -4.82
CA GLU A 204 -5.24 17.23 -6.06
C GLU A 204 -4.44 17.78 -7.25
N ALA A 205 -4.32 19.11 -7.35
CA ALA A 205 -3.57 19.75 -8.43
C ALA A 205 -2.07 19.43 -8.35
N GLU A 206 -1.49 19.47 -7.16
CA GLU A 206 -0.09 19.15 -6.89
C GLU A 206 0.16 17.64 -7.06
N ALA A 207 -0.75 16.78 -6.61
CA ALA A 207 -0.69 15.34 -6.86
C ALA A 207 -0.74 15.03 -8.37
N ALA A 208 -1.58 15.74 -9.13
CA ALA A 208 -1.65 15.59 -10.58
C ALA A 208 -0.31 15.90 -11.26
N GLN A 209 0.47 16.86 -10.77
CA GLN A 209 1.81 17.13 -11.29
C GLN A 209 2.74 15.92 -11.10
N VAL A 210 2.65 15.21 -9.97
CA VAL A 210 3.43 13.97 -9.72
C VAL A 210 3.03 12.90 -10.74
N LYS A 211 1.73 12.68 -10.92
CA LYS A 211 1.20 11.72 -11.90
C LYS A 211 1.64 12.08 -13.32
N ASP A 212 1.58 13.35 -13.70
CA ASP A 212 2.00 13.81 -15.03
C ASP A 212 3.50 13.51 -15.27
N ALA A 213 4.37 13.75 -14.27
CA ALA A 213 5.78 13.39 -14.35
C ALA A 213 6.01 11.88 -14.50
N ILE A 214 5.27 11.05 -13.77
CA ILE A 214 5.33 9.59 -13.91
C ILE A 214 4.95 9.18 -15.33
N THR A 215 3.86 9.74 -15.86
CA THR A 215 3.32 9.35 -17.17
C THR A 215 4.18 9.81 -18.34
N ALA A 216 4.95 10.90 -18.18
CA ALA A 216 5.81 11.44 -19.23
C ALA A 216 7.00 10.52 -19.59
N TYR A 217 7.46 9.69 -18.65
CA TYR A 217 8.71 8.94 -18.79
C TYR A 217 8.61 7.44 -18.48
N ALA A 218 7.39 6.93 -18.21
CA ALA A 218 7.17 5.53 -17.87
C ALA A 218 6.64 4.71 -19.05
N TYR A 219 7.23 3.54 -19.27
CA TYR A 219 6.70 2.51 -20.17
C TYR A 219 6.13 1.40 -19.30
N CYS A 220 4.80 1.29 -19.21
CA CYS A 220 4.15 0.33 -18.30
C CYS A 220 4.66 0.46 -16.85
N GLY A 221 4.69 1.69 -16.34
CA GLY A 221 5.24 2.00 -15.02
C GLY A 221 6.76 1.95 -14.93
N SER A 222 7.49 1.36 -15.88
CA SER A 222 8.94 1.32 -15.88
C SER A 222 9.52 2.74 -15.96
N ALA A 223 9.86 3.27 -14.78
CA ALA A 223 10.48 4.57 -14.62
C ALA A 223 11.78 4.64 -15.42
N ARG A 224 12.13 5.83 -15.88
CA ARG A 224 13.38 6.10 -16.59
C ARG A 224 14.52 6.12 -15.57
N ARG A 225 15.14 4.97 -15.31
CA ARG A 225 16.23 4.77 -14.33
C ARG A 225 17.41 4.06 -14.96
N TRP A 226 18.63 4.44 -14.57
CA TRP A 226 19.86 3.93 -15.20
C TRP A 226 21.02 3.55 -14.29
N TRP A 227 20.97 3.84 -13.00
CA TRP A 227 22.14 3.66 -12.13
C TRP A 227 22.03 2.44 -11.22
N ASP A 228 20.85 1.86 -11.03
CA ASP A 228 20.61 0.99 -9.88
C ASP A 228 21.47 -0.29 -9.91
N PHE A 229 21.82 -0.81 -11.08
CA PHE A 229 22.76 -1.92 -11.18
C PHE A 229 24.15 -1.56 -10.63
N THR A 230 24.60 -0.32 -10.76
CA THR A 230 25.90 0.11 -10.21
C THR A 230 25.99 0.00 -8.68
N ILE A 231 24.84 0.06 -8.00
CA ILE A 231 24.73 0.05 -6.54
C ILE A 231 24.29 -1.33 -6.03
N ASN A 232 23.38 -1.99 -6.75
CA ASN A 232 22.63 -3.15 -6.27
C ASN A 232 22.75 -4.40 -7.16
N GLY A 233 23.28 -4.26 -8.39
CA GLY A 233 23.28 -5.32 -9.40
C GLY A 233 24.43 -6.31 -9.26
N ALA A 234 24.17 -7.57 -9.60
CA ALA A 234 25.21 -8.58 -9.77
C ALA A 234 26.04 -8.29 -11.03
N THR A 235 25.37 -7.91 -12.12
CA THR A 235 26.00 -7.52 -13.38
C THR A 235 26.02 -6.00 -13.47
N VAL A 236 27.19 -5.43 -13.75
CA VAL A 236 27.33 -3.97 -13.87
C VAL A 236 28.15 -3.64 -15.11
N ARG A 237 27.50 -2.99 -16.06
CA ARG A 237 28.10 -2.51 -17.31
C ARG A 237 28.21 -0.98 -17.40
N GLY A 238 27.85 -0.28 -16.32
CA GLY A 238 27.79 1.19 -16.26
C GLY A 238 26.36 1.68 -16.04
N ASN A 239 26.07 2.89 -16.50
CA ASN A 239 24.70 3.43 -16.44
C ASN A 239 23.87 2.83 -17.59
N GLU A 240 22.96 1.92 -17.27
CA GLU A 240 22.08 1.24 -18.22
C GLU A 240 20.64 1.25 -17.72
N ARG A 241 19.67 1.25 -18.64
CA ARG A 241 18.28 1.32 -18.23
C ARG A 241 17.86 0.05 -17.47
N VAL A 242 17.15 0.25 -16.36
CA VAL A 242 16.61 -0.86 -15.55
C VAL A 242 15.12 -1.00 -15.81
N PHE A 243 14.71 -2.10 -16.45
CA PHE A 243 13.29 -2.38 -16.64
C PHE A 243 12.66 -2.97 -15.38
N HIS A 244 11.47 -2.47 -15.04
CA HIS A 244 10.65 -2.93 -13.91
C HIS A 244 11.36 -2.93 -12.53
N HIS A 245 12.30 -2.01 -12.32
CA HIS A 245 12.95 -1.75 -11.02
C HIS A 245 11.96 -1.29 -9.93
N TYR A 246 12.38 -1.20 -8.65
CA TYR A 246 11.47 -0.87 -7.54
C TYR A 246 10.68 0.42 -7.77
N ALA A 247 11.32 1.45 -8.33
CA ALA A 247 10.69 2.75 -8.49
C ALA A 247 9.54 2.69 -9.50
N ALA A 248 9.63 1.77 -10.46
CA ALA A 248 8.56 1.53 -11.42
C ALA A 248 7.30 1.01 -10.74
N ALA A 249 7.48 0.04 -9.85
CA ALA A 249 6.39 -0.54 -9.09
C ALA A 249 5.82 0.45 -8.06
N LEU A 250 6.67 1.25 -7.40
CA LEU A 250 6.21 2.34 -6.53
C LEU A 250 5.39 3.38 -7.31
N ASN A 251 5.79 3.74 -8.53
CA ASN A 251 5.02 4.64 -9.38
C ASN A 251 3.65 4.08 -9.78
N SER A 252 3.38 2.76 -9.62
CA SER A 252 2.03 2.23 -9.80
C SER A 252 1.05 2.76 -8.75
N VAL A 253 1.51 3.05 -7.52
CA VAL A 253 0.72 3.59 -6.41
C VAL A 253 -0.05 4.85 -6.80
N PRO A 254 0.62 5.95 -7.19
CA PRO A 254 -0.09 7.15 -7.63
C PRO A 254 -0.96 6.91 -8.86
N LEU A 255 -0.54 6.07 -9.79
CA LEU A 255 -1.36 5.75 -10.97
C LEU A 255 -2.69 5.09 -10.58
N TYR A 256 -2.67 4.14 -9.63
CA TYR A 256 -3.87 3.52 -9.07
C TYR A 256 -4.69 4.51 -8.23
N ASP A 257 -4.05 5.31 -7.38
CA ASP A 257 -4.73 6.31 -6.52
C ASP A 257 -5.47 7.36 -7.37
N HIS A 258 -4.90 7.75 -8.51
CA HIS A 258 -5.55 8.61 -9.51
C HIS A 258 -6.60 7.87 -10.33
N ALA A 259 -6.37 6.60 -10.72
CA ALA A 259 -7.36 5.80 -11.46
C ALA A 259 -8.63 5.56 -10.65
N LEU A 260 -8.52 5.39 -9.33
CA LEU A 260 -9.67 5.27 -8.43
C LEU A 260 -10.52 6.56 -8.37
N ARG A 261 -9.88 7.73 -8.53
CA ARG A 261 -10.54 9.05 -8.55
C ARG A 261 -11.10 9.40 -9.92
N ASP A 262 -10.47 8.92 -10.98
CA ASP A 262 -10.92 9.07 -12.37
C ASP A 262 -11.21 7.68 -13.00
N PRO A 263 -12.22 6.94 -12.49
CA PRO A 263 -12.41 5.54 -12.83
C PRO A 263 -12.91 5.30 -14.26
N THR A 264 -13.29 6.36 -14.98
CA THR A 264 -13.70 6.29 -16.38
C THR A 264 -12.53 6.40 -17.36
N ASN A 265 -11.33 6.75 -16.87
CA ASN A 265 -10.13 6.92 -17.65
C ASN A 265 -9.42 5.60 -17.91
N GLY A 266 -9.70 5.01 -19.06
CA GLY A 266 -9.18 3.71 -19.45
C GLY A 266 -7.69 3.70 -19.74
N TRP A 267 -7.15 4.79 -20.26
CA TRP A 267 -5.72 4.90 -20.45
C TRP A 267 -4.99 4.81 -19.11
N LEU A 268 -5.48 5.52 -18.09
CA LEU A 268 -4.88 5.50 -16.76
C LEU A 268 -4.99 4.12 -16.10
N TRP A 269 -6.14 3.45 -16.21
CA TRP A 269 -6.31 2.07 -15.74
C TRP A 269 -5.36 1.07 -16.42
N ARG A 270 -5.20 1.15 -17.75
CA ARG A 270 -4.22 0.33 -18.49
C ARG A 270 -2.81 0.56 -17.97
N LEU A 271 -2.42 1.83 -17.81
CA LEU A 271 -1.10 2.20 -17.36
C LEU A 271 -0.84 1.75 -15.92
N ALA A 272 -1.78 1.99 -15.01
CA ALA A 272 -1.71 1.58 -13.60
C ALA A 272 -1.57 0.06 -13.49
N HIS A 273 -2.39 -0.70 -14.21
CA HIS A 273 -2.35 -2.16 -14.17
C HIS A 273 -1.07 -2.73 -14.76
N CYS A 274 -0.59 -2.17 -15.88
CA CYS A 274 0.69 -2.58 -16.46
C CYS A 274 1.86 -2.26 -15.51
N ALA A 275 1.85 -1.08 -14.87
CA ALA A 275 2.84 -0.67 -13.89
C ALA A 275 2.86 -1.59 -12.66
N GLY A 276 1.70 -1.90 -12.10
CA GLY A 276 1.58 -2.77 -10.94
C GLY A 276 2.01 -4.21 -11.25
N GLY A 277 1.66 -4.73 -12.42
CA GLY A 277 2.01 -6.08 -12.85
C GLY A 277 3.47 -6.25 -13.28
N GLY A 278 4.12 -5.19 -13.77
CA GLY A 278 5.48 -5.26 -14.33
C GLY A 278 6.52 -5.84 -13.36
N SER A 279 6.42 -5.53 -12.06
CA SER A 279 7.33 -6.08 -11.04
C SER A 279 7.27 -7.61 -10.93
N LEU A 280 6.14 -8.24 -11.28
CA LEU A 280 6.03 -9.70 -11.26
C LEU A 280 6.88 -10.38 -12.35
N THR A 281 7.27 -9.64 -13.39
CA THR A 281 8.17 -10.16 -14.43
C THR A 281 9.58 -10.44 -13.92
N ASN A 282 9.97 -9.84 -12.80
CA ASN A 282 11.26 -10.08 -12.16
C ASN A 282 11.25 -11.31 -11.24
N VAL A 283 10.11 -12.01 -11.10
CA VAL A 283 10.03 -13.25 -10.35
C VAL A 283 10.25 -14.43 -11.30
N ARG A 284 11.32 -15.18 -11.07
CA ARG A 284 11.66 -16.38 -11.84
C ARG A 284 10.69 -17.52 -11.52
N ARG A 285 10.66 -18.55 -12.38
CA ARG A 285 9.76 -19.71 -12.21
C ARG A 285 9.99 -20.49 -10.92
N ASP A 286 11.20 -20.44 -10.37
CA ASP A 286 11.56 -21.08 -9.09
C ASP A 286 11.17 -20.23 -7.86
N GLY A 287 10.62 -19.03 -8.08
CA GLY A 287 10.23 -18.08 -7.03
C GLY A 287 11.34 -17.14 -6.58
N SER A 288 12.56 -17.28 -7.10
CA SER A 288 13.62 -16.29 -6.85
C SER A 288 13.33 -14.98 -7.58
N ALA A 289 13.68 -13.86 -6.97
CA ALA A 289 13.44 -12.54 -7.53
C ALA A 289 14.72 -11.92 -8.12
N SER A 290 14.53 -10.96 -9.02
CA SER A 290 15.56 -10.07 -9.55
C SER A 290 15.23 -8.62 -9.21
N MET A 291 16.23 -7.77 -9.03
CA MET A 291 16.02 -6.34 -8.83
C MET A 291 15.48 -5.63 -10.08
N GLY A 292 15.70 -6.21 -11.27
CA GLY A 292 15.26 -5.65 -12.54
C GLY A 292 15.86 -6.38 -13.74
N MET A 293 15.36 -6.05 -14.92
CA MET A 293 15.89 -6.56 -16.18
C MET A 293 16.87 -5.56 -16.81
N HIS A 294 18.03 -6.05 -17.22
CA HIS A 294 18.99 -5.31 -18.02
C HIS A 294 18.37 -4.93 -19.36
N ALA A 295 18.33 -3.64 -19.67
CA ALA A 295 17.86 -3.15 -20.97
C ALA A 295 18.96 -3.15 -22.04
N ASP A 296 20.22 -3.34 -21.65
CA ASP A 296 21.32 -3.47 -22.58
C ASP A 296 21.08 -4.67 -23.52
N PRO A 297 21.03 -4.49 -24.85
CA PRO A 297 20.82 -5.58 -25.80
C PRO A 297 21.86 -6.71 -25.72
N GLU A 298 23.07 -6.44 -25.22
CA GLU A 298 24.10 -7.46 -25.05
C GLU A 298 23.83 -8.38 -23.84
N VAL A 299 23.06 -7.91 -22.86
CA VAL A 299 22.70 -8.68 -21.65
C VAL A 299 21.27 -9.19 -21.75
N LEU A 300 20.30 -8.27 -21.92
CA LEU A 300 18.86 -8.50 -22.07
C LEU A 300 18.32 -9.63 -21.19
N ALA A 301 18.69 -9.62 -19.92
CA ALA A 301 18.38 -10.65 -18.94
C ALA A 301 18.01 -10.04 -17.58
N LEU A 302 17.38 -10.85 -16.71
CA LEU A 302 17.17 -10.49 -15.32
C LEU A 302 18.52 -10.48 -14.59
N ASP A 303 18.78 -9.47 -13.77
CA ASP A 303 19.97 -9.45 -12.90
C ASP A 303 19.90 -10.57 -11.87
N ASP A 304 21.05 -11.19 -11.56
CA ASP A 304 21.13 -12.35 -10.69
C ASP A 304 20.79 -12.04 -9.22
N TYR A 305 20.91 -10.78 -8.79
CA TYR A 305 20.54 -10.38 -7.44
C TYR A 305 19.08 -9.96 -7.35
N SER A 306 18.41 -10.42 -6.29
CA SER A 306 17.10 -9.90 -5.91
C SER A 306 17.20 -8.47 -5.37
N ALA A 307 18.34 -8.14 -4.74
CA ALA A 307 18.65 -6.86 -4.13
C ALA A 307 17.42 -6.15 -3.52
N ASP A 308 17.06 -4.99 -4.07
CA ASP A 308 16.02 -4.08 -3.57
C ASP A 308 14.62 -4.41 -4.11
N PHE A 309 14.43 -5.60 -4.71
CA PHE A 309 13.14 -6.06 -5.24
C PHE A 309 11.98 -5.91 -4.26
N GLY A 310 12.20 -6.16 -2.96
CA GLY A 310 11.16 -6.06 -1.94
C GLY A 310 10.53 -4.66 -1.84
N VAL A 311 11.30 -3.61 -2.13
CA VAL A 311 10.81 -2.23 -2.22
C VAL A 311 9.81 -2.09 -3.36
N GLY A 312 10.09 -2.72 -4.51
CA GLY A 312 9.19 -2.72 -5.65
C GLY A 312 7.94 -3.56 -5.41
N PHE A 313 8.13 -4.72 -4.79
CA PHE A 313 7.04 -5.63 -4.44
C PHE A 313 6.01 -4.96 -3.52
N TYR A 314 6.42 -4.02 -2.66
CA TYR A 314 5.48 -3.17 -1.90
C TYR A 314 4.50 -2.42 -2.82
N GLY A 315 4.97 -1.81 -3.91
CA GLY A 315 4.11 -1.10 -4.86
C GLY A 315 3.09 -2.01 -5.54
N HIS A 316 3.47 -3.25 -5.86
CA HIS A 316 2.54 -4.28 -6.35
C HIS A 316 1.53 -4.66 -5.26
N TRP A 317 2.03 -5.05 -4.08
CA TRP A 317 1.20 -5.45 -2.94
C TRP A 317 0.18 -4.37 -2.58
N ARG A 318 0.59 -3.10 -2.56
CA ARG A 318 -0.29 -1.98 -2.19
C ARG A 318 -1.46 -1.85 -3.15
N ASN A 319 -1.39 -2.30 -4.40
CA ASN A 319 -2.42 -2.09 -5.42
C ASN A 319 -2.95 -3.37 -6.07
N ALA A 320 -2.49 -4.54 -5.66
CA ALA A 320 -3.01 -5.79 -6.16
C ALA A 320 -4.48 -5.96 -5.75
N GLY A 321 -5.32 -6.26 -6.74
CA GLY A 321 -6.76 -6.39 -6.56
C GLY A 321 -7.48 -6.61 -7.89
N ALA A 322 -8.76 -6.93 -7.77
CA ALA A 322 -9.70 -7.03 -8.89
C ALA A 322 -10.39 -5.69 -9.13
N TYR A 323 -10.22 -5.07 -10.29
CA TYR A 323 -10.81 -3.77 -10.62
C TYR A 323 -11.83 -3.96 -11.73
N TYR A 324 -13.11 -3.94 -11.35
CA TYR A 324 -14.23 -3.99 -12.28
C TYR A 324 -14.71 -2.56 -12.56
N VAL A 325 -14.35 -2.05 -13.74
CA VAL A 325 -14.44 -0.63 -14.09
C VAL A 325 -15.21 -0.43 -15.38
N CYS A 326 -15.90 0.71 -15.48
CA CYS A 326 -16.33 1.22 -16.78
C CYS A 326 -15.42 2.33 -17.22
N ALA A 327 -14.52 2.03 -18.14
CA ALA A 327 -13.52 2.95 -18.64
C ALA A 327 -13.78 3.33 -20.11
N ALA A 328 -14.92 3.97 -20.34
CA ALA A 328 -15.36 4.40 -21.67
C ALA A 328 -14.43 5.45 -22.30
N ALA A 329 -13.89 6.38 -21.50
CA ALA A 329 -12.90 7.35 -21.96
C ALA A 329 -11.55 6.64 -22.12
N GLY A 330 -11.22 6.20 -23.33
CA GLY A 330 -9.96 5.49 -23.61
C GLY A 330 -10.11 4.08 -24.17
N SER A 331 -11.27 3.72 -24.73
CA SER A 331 -11.54 2.48 -25.50
C SER A 331 -11.53 1.14 -24.75
N LEU A 332 -11.41 1.11 -23.41
CA LEU A 332 -11.58 -0.17 -22.69
C LEU A 332 -13.04 -0.58 -22.57
N GLY A 333 -13.95 0.40 -22.42
CA GLY A 333 -15.34 0.10 -22.07
C GLY A 333 -15.40 -0.60 -20.71
N LEU A 334 -16.27 -1.59 -20.59
CA LEU A 334 -16.36 -2.42 -19.40
C LEU A 334 -15.15 -3.35 -19.29
N ALA A 335 -14.35 -3.20 -18.25
CA ALA A 335 -13.11 -3.96 -18.06
C ALA A 335 -13.02 -4.59 -16.66
N CYS A 336 -12.37 -5.75 -16.62
CA CYS A 336 -11.96 -6.42 -15.39
C CYS A 336 -10.43 -6.52 -15.41
N LEU A 337 -9.75 -5.77 -14.53
CA LEU A 337 -8.29 -5.78 -14.40
C LEU A 337 -7.92 -6.59 -13.14
N GLY A 338 -7.03 -7.57 -13.27
CA GLY A 338 -6.75 -8.51 -12.17
C GLY A 338 -7.93 -9.44 -11.85
N CYS A 339 -8.84 -9.67 -12.79
CA CYS A 339 -10.01 -10.53 -12.62
C CYS A 339 -10.58 -11.03 -13.95
N ASP A 340 -11.34 -12.12 -13.89
CA ASP A 340 -12.25 -12.53 -14.95
C ASP A 340 -13.65 -11.95 -14.67
N ALA A 341 -14.39 -11.58 -15.70
CA ALA A 341 -15.79 -11.16 -15.60
C ALA A 341 -16.69 -11.93 -16.56
N ALA A 342 -17.74 -12.56 -16.03
CA ALA A 342 -18.81 -13.17 -16.80
C ALA A 342 -20.07 -12.29 -16.72
N LEU A 343 -20.62 -11.88 -17.86
CA LEU A 343 -21.82 -11.05 -17.93
C LEU A 343 -23.05 -11.93 -18.16
N HIS A 344 -24.04 -11.79 -17.30
CA HIS A 344 -25.34 -12.47 -17.41
C HIS A 344 -26.38 -11.46 -17.89
N ARG A 345 -26.48 -11.33 -19.23
CA ARG A 345 -27.42 -10.42 -19.89
C ARG A 345 -28.76 -11.12 -20.18
N PRO A 346 -29.88 -10.38 -20.15
CA PRO A 346 -31.14 -10.85 -20.74
C PRO A 346 -30.94 -11.20 -22.22
N ALA A 347 -31.62 -12.25 -22.69
CA ALA A 347 -31.58 -12.65 -24.10
C ALA A 347 -32.04 -11.49 -25.01
N GLY A 348 -31.27 -11.22 -26.07
CA GLY A 348 -31.57 -10.14 -27.03
C GLY A 348 -31.16 -8.73 -26.59
N ALA A 349 -30.55 -8.56 -25.41
CA ALA A 349 -29.97 -7.28 -25.04
C ALA A 349 -28.78 -6.93 -25.96
N PRO A 350 -28.70 -5.71 -26.51
CA PRO A 350 -27.52 -5.29 -27.26
C PRO A 350 -26.26 -5.40 -26.39
N PRO A 351 -25.06 -5.56 -26.99
CA PRO A 351 -23.81 -5.44 -26.24
C PRO A 351 -23.78 -4.06 -25.60
N SER A 352 -24.14 -3.99 -24.32
CA SER A 352 -24.33 -2.74 -23.63
C SER A 352 -22.97 -2.16 -23.25
N ASP A 353 -22.81 -0.87 -23.54
CA ASP A 353 -21.93 0.02 -22.76
C ASP A 353 -22.36 0.00 -21.28
N CYS A 354 -21.57 0.61 -20.42
CA CYS A 354 -21.78 0.49 -18.98
C CYS A 354 -23.03 1.25 -18.48
N PRO A 355 -23.75 0.77 -17.45
CA PRO A 355 -23.62 -0.54 -16.79
C PRO A 355 -24.21 -1.69 -17.63
N PRO A 356 -23.71 -2.93 -17.43
CA PRO A 356 -24.32 -4.08 -18.09
C PRO A 356 -25.75 -4.31 -17.59
N ALA A 357 -26.66 -4.63 -18.51
CA ALA A 357 -28.00 -5.10 -18.15
C ALA A 357 -27.93 -6.51 -17.51
N GLY A 358 -28.63 -6.72 -16.39
CA GLY A 358 -28.72 -8.02 -15.71
C GLY A 358 -27.73 -8.16 -14.56
N ALA A 359 -26.80 -9.11 -14.66
CA ALA A 359 -25.83 -9.40 -13.61
C ALA A 359 -24.41 -9.61 -14.16
N ALA A 360 -23.41 -9.53 -13.28
CA ALA A 360 -22.02 -9.79 -13.59
C ALA A 360 -21.39 -10.59 -12.46
N GLU A 361 -20.63 -11.60 -12.82
CA GLU A 361 -19.83 -12.41 -11.92
C GLU A 361 -18.36 -12.08 -12.13
N VAL A 362 -17.72 -11.51 -11.12
CA VAL A 362 -16.30 -11.13 -11.10
C VAL A 362 -15.54 -12.15 -10.27
N SER A 363 -14.52 -12.76 -10.87
CA SER A 363 -13.63 -13.71 -10.21
C SER A 363 -12.22 -13.11 -10.11
N PRO A 364 -11.78 -12.69 -8.91
CA PRO A 364 -10.43 -12.15 -8.73
C PRO A 364 -9.34 -13.12 -9.16
N ARG A 365 -8.33 -12.58 -9.86
CA ARG A 365 -7.14 -13.28 -10.37
C ARG A 365 -5.84 -12.58 -9.99
N ASP A 366 -5.92 -11.52 -9.19
CA ASP A 366 -4.74 -10.85 -8.64
C ASP A 366 -3.98 -11.75 -7.66
N ALA A 367 -2.77 -11.34 -7.30
CA ALA A 367 -1.85 -12.14 -6.49
C ALA A 367 -2.39 -12.51 -5.09
N PHE A 368 -3.32 -11.73 -4.52
CA PHE A 368 -3.77 -11.91 -3.14
C PHE A 368 -5.27 -12.19 -3.02
N GLY A 369 -6.08 -11.71 -3.97
CA GLY A 369 -7.54 -11.82 -3.92
C GLY A 369 -8.15 -11.05 -2.75
N ARG A 370 -7.46 -10.06 -2.18
CA ARG A 370 -7.87 -9.36 -0.95
C ARG A 370 -8.56 -8.04 -1.21
N ARG A 371 -8.66 -7.61 -2.46
CA ARG A 371 -9.20 -6.30 -2.82
C ARG A 371 -10.04 -6.39 -4.06
N ALA A 372 -11.15 -5.67 -4.07
CA ALA A 372 -11.96 -5.50 -5.27
C ALA A 372 -12.51 -4.07 -5.37
N TYR A 373 -12.35 -3.42 -6.51
CA TYR A 373 -13.00 -2.15 -6.82
C TYR A 373 -14.18 -2.37 -7.77
N LEU A 374 -15.34 -1.81 -7.44
CA LEU A 374 -16.58 -2.01 -8.17
C LEU A 374 -17.17 -0.67 -8.63
N TRP A 375 -17.13 -0.44 -9.93
CA TRP A 375 -17.93 0.59 -10.61
C TRP A 375 -19.40 0.11 -10.76
N PRO A 376 -20.43 0.98 -10.73
CA PRO A 376 -20.39 2.46 -10.62
C PRO A 376 -20.38 3.03 -9.21
N LEU A 377 -20.38 2.19 -8.17
CA LEU A 377 -20.46 2.67 -6.79
C LEU A 377 -19.20 3.37 -6.30
N ALA A 378 -18.12 3.29 -7.06
CA ALA A 378 -16.78 3.63 -6.61
C ALA A 378 -16.41 2.93 -5.30
N LEU A 379 -16.85 1.68 -5.17
CA LEU A 379 -16.72 0.89 -3.95
C LEU A 379 -15.43 0.09 -3.99
N LEU A 380 -14.49 0.44 -3.13
CA LEU A 380 -13.29 -0.33 -2.84
C LEU A 380 -13.55 -1.25 -1.65
N LEU A 381 -13.45 -2.56 -1.90
CA LEU A 381 -13.56 -3.62 -0.91
C LEU A 381 -12.16 -4.10 -0.54
N SER A 382 -11.90 -4.32 0.74
CA SER A 382 -10.71 -5.03 1.21
C SER A 382 -11.07 -6.11 2.23
N CYS A 383 -10.33 -7.22 2.20
CA CYS A 383 -10.55 -8.36 3.07
C CYS A 383 -9.24 -8.78 3.75
N GLU A 384 -9.19 -8.66 5.08
CA GLU A 384 -8.12 -9.24 5.89
C GLU A 384 -8.53 -10.59 6.43
N GLY A 385 -7.58 -11.52 6.59
CA GLY A 385 -7.87 -12.88 7.05
C GLY A 385 -8.65 -13.77 6.06
N GLY A 386 -9.23 -13.18 5.01
CA GLY A 386 -9.88 -13.87 3.89
C GLY A 386 -9.39 -13.39 2.52
N ARG A 387 -9.95 -13.99 1.47
CA ARG A 387 -9.81 -13.57 0.08
C ARG A 387 -11.13 -13.74 -0.66
N PHE A 388 -11.43 -12.85 -1.59
CA PHE A 388 -12.55 -12.95 -2.51
C PHE A 388 -12.26 -14.04 -3.53
N SER A 389 -13.16 -15.04 -3.62
CA SER A 389 -13.15 -15.99 -4.73
C SER A 389 -14.10 -15.58 -5.85
N ARG A 390 -15.16 -14.86 -5.51
CA ARG A 390 -16.18 -14.42 -6.46
C ARG A 390 -16.98 -13.26 -5.92
N LEU A 391 -17.36 -12.33 -6.78
CA LEU A 391 -18.27 -11.24 -6.49
C LEU A 391 -19.38 -11.26 -7.54
N ARG A 392 -20.64 -11.18 -7.11
CA ARG A 392 -21.79 -11.13 -8.01
C ARG A 392 -22.54 -9.83 -7.84
N LEU A 393 -22.58 -9.07 -8.92
CA LEU A 393 -23.25 -7.79 -9.04
C LEU A 393 -24.56 -8.00 -9.77
N GLU A 394 -25.68 -7.57 -9.21
CA GLU A 394 -27.01 -7.65 -9.85
C GLU A 394 -27.61 -6.25 -9.96
N TRP A 395 -27.88 -5.83 -11.20
CA TRP A 395 -28.49 -4.54 -11.50
C TRP A 395 -30.01 -4.68 -11.61
N VAL A 396 -30.72 -3.72 -11.02
CA VAL A 396 -32.17 -3.56 -11.12
C VAL A 396 -32.42 -2.16 -11.66
N GLU A 397 -33.10 -2.06 -12.81
CA GLU A 397 -33.42 -0.77 -13.47
C GLU A 397 -32.19 0.13 -13.69
N GLY A 398 -31.06 -0.47 -14.09
CA GLY A 398 -29.81 0.24 -14.38
C GLY A 398 -29.01 0.69 -13.14
N ARG A 399 -29.46 0.36 -11.93
CA ARG A 399 -28.73 0.61 -10.67
C ARG A 399 -28.27 -0.70 -10.06
N LEU A 400 -27.09 -0.71 -9.43
CA LEU A 400 -26.62 -1.89 -8.70
C LEU A 400 -27.54 -2.11 -7.49
N GLY A 401 -28.29 -3.20 -7.49
CA GLY A 401 -29.26 -3.54 -6.44
C GLY A 401 -28.68 -4.45 -5.38
N THR A 402 -27.99 -5.51 -5.80
CA THR A 402 -27.42 -6.52 -4.89
C THR A 402 -25.95 -6.78 -5.22
N LEU A 403 -25.13 -6.88 -4.17
CA LEU A 403 -23.77 -7.38 -4.23
C LEU A 403 -23.66 -8.64 -3.35
N ARG A 404 -23.23 -9.75 -3.94
CA ARG A 404 -22.92 -10.99 -3.20
C ARG A 404 -21.42 -11.25 -3.26
N LEU A 405 -20.82 -11.57 -2.12
CA LEU A 405 -19.39 -11.81 -1.98
C LEU A 405 -19.15 -13.26 -1.55
N ALA A 406 -18.39 -14.03 -2.32
CA ALA A 406 -17.90 -15.33 -1.92
C ALA A 406 -16.48 -15.18 -1.38
N LEU A 407 -16.26 -15.68 -0.16
CA LEU A 407 -14.99 -15.58 0.54
C LEU A 407 -14.37 -16.97 0.75
N LEU A 408 -13.04 -17.00 0.66
CA LEU A 408 -12.20 -18.13 1.06
C LEU A 408 -11.27 -17.68 2.19
N PRO A 409 -10.80 -18.60 3.03
CA PRO A 409 -9.79 -18.26 4.04
C PRO A 409 -8.48 -17.85 3.36
N ALA A 410 -7.78 -16.87 3.94
CA ALA A 410 -6.52 -16.37 3.38
C ALA A 410 -5.34 -17.34 3.58
N PHE A 411 -5.44 -18.24 4.55
CA PHE A 411 -4.45 -19.27 4.85
C PHE A 411 -5.11 -20.47 5.53
N ALA A 412 -4.42 -21.62 5.52
CA ALA A 412 -4.91 -22.82 6.18
C ALA A 412 -5.09 -22.58 7.69
N GLY A 413 -6.28 -22.84 8.20
CA GLY A 413 -6.63 -22.61 9.61
C GLY A 413 -7.11 -21.18 9.92
N ALA A 414 -7.18 -20.28 8.94
CA ALA A 414 -7.87 -19.01 9.12
C ALA A 414 -9.35 -19.26 9.44
N SER A 415 -9.85 -18.61 10.49
CA SER A 415 -11.20 -18.80 11.01
C SER A 415 -12.06 -17.54 10.95
N HIS A 416 -11.44 -16.38 10.74
CA HIS A 416 -12.11 -15.09 10.71
C HIS A 416 -11.58 -14.28 9.52
N ALA A 417 -12.44 -13.43 8.98
CA ALA A 417 -12.06 -12.42 8.00
C ALA A 417 -12.69 -11.07 8.39
N LEU A 418 -11.96 -9.99 8.11
CA LEU A 418 -12.44 -8.62 8.27
C LEU A 418 -12.70 -8.04 6.89
N LEU A 419 -13.94 -7.67 6.61
CA LEU A 419 -14.31 -6.94 5.40
C LEU A 419 -14.33 -5.44 5.71
N SER A 420 -13.71 -4.65 4.85
CA SER A 420 -13.82 -3.18 4.85
C SER A 420 -14.31 -2.69 3.49
N LEU A 421 -15.13 -1.65 3.52
CA LEU A 421 -15.76 -1.04 2.36
C LEU A 421 -15.51 0.46 2.41
N THR A 422 -14.91 1.00 1.35
CA THR A 422 -14.60 2.42 1.22
C THR A 422 -15.14 2.93 -0.11
N ALA A 423 -15.85 4.06 -0.11
CA ALA A 423 -16.38 4.69 -1.31
C ALA A 423 -15.59 5.98 -1.60
N ASP A 424 -14.55 5.88 -2.43
CA ASP A 424 -13.55 6.95 -2.61
C ASP A 424 -13.51 7.58 -4.02
N GLY A 425 -14.49 7.31 -4.88
CA GLY A 425 -14.51 7.89 -6.24
C GLY A 425 -15.31 9.18 -6.35
N THR A 426 -14.68 10.24 -6.86
CA THR A 426 -15.30 11.52 -7.24
C THR A 426 -16.07 11.45 -8.56
N VAL A 427 -16.85 10.40 -8.79
CA VAL A 427 -17.76 10.35 -9.95
C VAL A 427 -19.03 11.14 -9.62
N ALA A 428 -18.93 12.45 -9.82
CA ALA A 428 -19.93 13.50 -9.68
C ALA A 428 -20.14 14.06 -8.26
N ARG A 429 -20.03 15.40 -8.16
CA ARG A 429 -20.41 16.24 -7.01
C ARG A 429 -21.64 15.69 -6.31
N GLY A 430 -21.44 15.23 -5.07
CA GLY A 430 -22.45 14.63 -4.22
C GLY A 430 -21.88 13.37 -3.59
N SER A 431 -21.54 13.43 -2.31
CA SER A 431 -21.16 12.26 -1.51
C SER A 431 -22.24 11.17 -1.65
N ARG A 432 -21.99 10.13 -2.45
CA ARG A 432 -22.91 9.00 -2.59
C ARG A 432 -22.63 7.99 -1.51
N ARG A 433 -23.21 8.28 -0.37
CA ARG A 433 -23.28 7.47 0.83
C ARG A 433 -24.18 6.25 0.53
N ALA A 434 -23.79 5.00 0.82
CA ALA A 434 -24.64 3.80 0.58
C ALA A 434 -25.14 3.15 1.87
N ARG A 435 -26.44 2.91 2.08
CA ARG A 435 -26.98 2.25 3.28
C ARG A 435 -27.14 0.75 3.01
N VAL A 436 -26.51 -0.11 3.81
CA VAL A 436 -26.56 -1.56 3.67
C VAL A 436 -27.65 -2.10 4.59
N ARG A 437 -28.60 -2.84 4.01
CA ARG A 437 -29.63 -3.56 4.75
C ARG A 437 -29.46 -5.05 4.50
N CYS A 438 -29.30 -5.85 5.55
CA CYS A 438 -29.36 -7.29 5.40
C CYS A 438 -30.83 -7.70 5.29
N GLU A 439 -31.26 -8.23 4.14
CA GLU A 439 -32.65 -8.66 3.95
C GLU A 439 -32.77 -10.19 4.10
N ARG A 440 -33.18 -10.62 5.30
CA ARG A 440 -34.11 -11.74 5.56
C ARG A 440 -34.60 -11.67 7.03
N PRO A 441 -35.74 -12.29 7.38
CA PRO A 441 -36.51 -12.01 8.60
C PRO A 441 -35.96 -12.67 9.88
N ALA A 442 -34.65 -12.91 9.95
CA ALA A 442 -33.95 -13.50 11.09
C ALA A 442 -32.65 -12.72 11.31
N PRO A 443 -32.07 -12.70 12.54
CA PRO A 443 -30.73 -12.16 12.77
C PRO A 443 -29.76 -12.74 11.72
N CYS A 444 -28.73 -11.97 11.34
CA CYS A 444 -27.73 -12.32 10.34
C CYS A 444 -27.05 -13.67 10.65
N ASN A 445 -27.74 -14.77 10.39
CA ASN A 445 -27.23 -16.11 10.43
C ASN A 445 -26.41 -16.26 9.16
N VAL A 446 -25.16 -15.80 9.22
CA VAL A 446 -24.08 -16.55 8.61
C VAL A 446 -24.18 -17.92 9.27
N GLY A 447 -24.88 -18.86 8.64
CA GLY A 447 -24.88 -20.24 9.11
C GLY A 447 -23.43 -20.60 9.34
N ALA A 448 -23.08 -20.88 10.59
CA ALA A 448 -21.75 -21.25 10.99
C ALA A 448 -21.44 -22.63 10.39
N THR A 449 -21.19 -22.70 9.08
CA THR A 449 -20.22 -23.68 8.61
C THR A 449 -18.91 -23.19 9.18
N SER A 450 -18.40 -23.89 10.20
CA SER A 450 -16.97 -23.96 10.41
C SER A 450 -16.26 -23.97 9.05
N PHE A 451 -15.09 -23.37 8.93
CA PHE A 451 -14.16 -23.71 7.85
C PHE A 451 -13.74 -25.19 7.97
N GLY A 452 -14.69 -26.10 7.81
CA GLY A 452 -14.54 -27.53 7.76
C GLY A 452 -14.66 -27.90 6.30
N GLY A 453 -13.52 -28.13 5.66
CA GLY A 453 -13.40 -28.66 4.30
C GLY A 453 -14.10 -27.84 3.21
N GLU A 454 -13.34 -27.03 2.47
CA GLU A 454 -13.68 -26.53 1.12
C GLU A 454 -15.03 -25.80 0.88
N ALA A 455 -15.84 -25.50 1.90
CA ALA A 455 -17.13 -24.85 1.71
C ALA A 455 -17.00 -23.31 1.57
N ALA A 456 -17.32 -22.78 0.39
CA ALA A 456 -17.39 -21.34 0.11
C ALA A 456 -18.66 -20.70 0.72
N GLY A 457 -18.50 -19.68 1.56
CA GLY A 457 -19.61 -18.91 2.14
C GLY A 457 -19.92 -17.64 1.35
N TRP A 458 -21.22 -17.30 1.24
CA TRP A 458 -21.68 -16.06 0.60
C TRP A 458 -22.14 -15.02 1.63
N LEU A 459 -21.60 -13.80 1.54
CA LEU A 459 -22.12 -12.60 2.21
C LEU A 459 -23.04 -11.83 1.25
N ASN A 460 -24.28 -11.58 1.65
CA ASN A 460 -25.26 -10.84 0.85
C ASN A 460 -25.38 -9.39 1.36
N ILE A 461 -25.17 -8.43 0.47
CA ILE A 461 -25.23 -6.99 0.77
C ILE A 461 -26.32 -6.37 -0.12
N SER A 462 -27.43 -5.91 0.49
CA SER A 462 -28.46 -5.11 -0.20
C SER A 462 -28.10 -3.64 -0.17
N LEU A 463 -28.27 -2.95 -1.30
CA LEU A 463 -27.82 -1.57 -1.51
C LEU A 463 -29.00 -0.60 -1.80
N ALA A 464 -30.24 -1.01 -1.52
CA ALA A 464 -31.44 -0.25 -1.85
C ALA A 464 -31.62 1.05 -1.01
N GLY A 465 -31.79 2.21 -1.67
CA GLY A 465 -32.24 3.48 -1.05
C GLY A 465 -31.18 4.31 -0.31
N ALA A 466 -29.96 4.38 -0.87
CA ALA A 466 -28.70 4.62 -0.18
C ALA A 466 -28.38 6.06 0.36
N ALA A 467 -27.97 6.13 1.65
CA ALA A 467 -27.20 7.19 2.31
C ALA A 467 -26.42 6.64 3.55
N GLU A 468 -25.25 6.01 3.31
CA GLU A 468 -24.01 5.82 4.14
C GLU A 468 -23.76 4.49 4.84
N VAL A 469 -22.54 3.93 4.71
CA VAL A 469 -22.04 2.68 5.35
C VAL A 469 -20.52 2.72 5.51
N GLU A 470 -20.09 2.48 6.74
CA GLU A 470 -18.87 1.74 7.08
C GLU A 470 -19.36 0.40 7.66
N LEU A 471 -18.98 -0.74 7.06
CA LEU A 471 -19.38 -2.06 7.55
C LEU A 471 -18.12 -2.87 7.85
N VAL A 472 -17.87 -3.06 9.15
CA VAL A 472 -16.80 -3.91 9.68
C VAL A 472 -17.48 -5.19 10.19
N VAL A 473 -17.47 -6.24 9.37
CA VAL A 473 -18.00 -7.56 9.78
C VAL A 473 -16.85 -8.38 10.35
N ALA A 474 -16.92 -8.69 11.65
CA ALA A 474 -16.12 -9.74 12.27
C ALA A 474 -16.96 -11.02 12.35
N LEU A 475 -16.46 -12.11 11.77
CA LEU A 475 -17.10 -13.42 11.82
C LEU A 475 -16.50 -14.22 12.99
N GLU A 476 -17.11 -14.17 14.18
CA GLU A 476 -16.62 -14.93 15.35
C GLU A 476 -17.48 -16.17 15.60
N ARG A 477 -16.90 -17.37 15.57
CA ARG A 477 -17.54 -18.63 16.07
C ARG A 477 -19.05 -18.82 15.79
N GLY A 478 -19.54 -18.37 14.63
CA GLY A 478 -20.95 -18.50 14.26
C GLY A 478 -21.90 -17.41 14.75
N GLU A 479 -21.37 -16.33 15.34
CA GLU A 479 -22.12 -15.13 15.68
C GLU A 479 -21.49 -13.91 14.99
N CYS A 480 -22.34 -13.11 14.36
CA CYS A 480 -21.91 -11.89 13.65
C CYS A 480 -21.84 -10.76 14.68
N HIS A 481 -20.63 -10.42 15.13
CA HIS A 481 -20.44 -9.23 15.96
C HIS A 481 -20.17 -8.03 15.04
N LEU A 482 -21.16 -7.14 14.94
CA LEU A 482 -21.08 -5.89 14.22
C LEU A 482 -20.40 -4.87 15.14
N TYR A 483 -19.11 -4.63 14.93
CA TYR A 483 -18.37 -3.60 15.68
C TYR A 483 -18.50 -2.27 14.94
N HIS A 484 -19.17 -1.31 15.58
CA HIS A 484 -19.31 0.06 15.11
C HIS A 484 -18.06 0.88 15.49
N PHE A 485 -17.26 1.24 14.50
CA PHE A 485 -16.31 2.36 14.50
C PHE A 485 -16.53 3.00 13.13
N GLY A 486 -16.66 4.30 12.88
CA GLY A 486 -16.70 5.51 13.70
C GLY A 486 -16.53 6.68 12.72
N VAL A 487 -17.60 7.46 12.53
CA VAL A 487 -17.77 8.66 11.68
C VAL A 487 -16.48 9.30 11.14
N LEU A 488 -16.30 9.29 9.80
CA LEU A 488 -15.48 10.30 9.12
C LEU A 488 -16.22 11.65 9.23
N SER A 489 -15.82 12.46 10.21
CA SER A 489 -16.19 13.86 10.23
C SER A 489 -15.61 14.51 8.97
N SER A 490 -16.48 15.15 8.20
CA SER A 490 -16.08 16.21 7.28
C SER A 490 -15.29 17.24 8.06
N LEU A 491 -13.99 17.34 7.81
CA LEU A 491 -13.19 18.49 8.21
C LEU A 491 -13.15 19.47 7.03
N VAL A 492 -13.39 20.71 7.41
CA VAL A 492 -13.63 21.94 6.64
C VAL A 492 -12.59 22.23 5.57
#